data_AF-Q2IVK9-F1
#
_entry.id   AF-Q2IVK9-F1
#
_cell.length_a   1.000
_cell.length_b   1.000
_cell.length_c   1.000
_cell.angle_alpha   90.00
_cell.angle_beta   90.00
_cell.angle_gamma   90.00
#
_symmetry.space_group_name_H-M   'P 1'
#
loop_
_entity.id
_entity.type
_entity.pdbx_description
1 polymer ?
#
loop_
_entity_poly.entity_id
_entity_poly.type
_entity_poly.pdbx_seq_one_letter_code
_entity_poly.pdbx_strand_id
1 'polypeptide(L)'
;MAKRISGLAVTDVASLETHIDKVRGKARSWTLSAPDVRRIADLAEQRLEQMFVATTHRRGACVTARSAGPASTAYKYSVIGAEVVLRRAKDGWRMTDYSCCNVYPCTAERIRIEITPAQAEKSFDTMRRRLRVTVRSLVDSDFAAAA
;
A
#
# COMPACT_ATOMS: atom_id res chain seq x y z
N MET A 1 -21.68 -7.77 -7.55
CA MET A 1 -20.81 -8.93 -7.31
C MET A 1 -19.35 -8.48 -7.31
N ALA A 2 -18.62 -8.60 -6.20
CA ALA A 2 -17.24 -8.11 -6.14
C ALA A 2 -16.29 -9.09 -6.85
N LYS A 3 -15.67 -8.64 -7.95
CA LYS A 3 -14.71 -9.39 -8.79
C LYS A 3 -13.67 -10.08 -7.89
N ARG A 4 -13.41 -11.37 -8.13
CA ARG A 4 -12.29 -12.07 -7.46
C ARG A 4 -11.01 -11.32 -7.83
N ILE A 5 -10.25 -10.92 -6.82
CA ILE A 5 -8.93 -10.34 -7.04
C ILE A 5 -8.03 -11.49 -7.48
N SER A 6 -7.66 -11.48 -8.76
CA SER A 6 -6.65 -12.36 -9.35
C SER A 6 -5.27 -11.90 -8.86
N GLY A 7 -4.53 -12.80 -8.23
CA GLY A 7 -3.20 -12.51 -7.71
C GLY A 7 -2.65 -13.65 -6.86
N LEU A 8 -1.33 -13.69 -6.70
CA LEU A 8 -0.63 -14.67 -5.88
C LEU A 8 -0.78 -14.33 -4.40
N ALA A 9 -1.11 -15.31 -3.55
CA ALA A 9 -1.24 -15.07 -2.12
C ALA A 9 0.12 -14.78 -1.49
N VAL A 10 0.22 -13.74 -0.67
CA VAL A 10 1.46 -13.37 0.03
C VAL A 10 1.92 -14.46 1.02
N THR A 11 0.99 -15.30 1.47
CA THR A 11 1.28 -16.46 2.33
C THR A 11 2.01 -17.59 1.62
N ASP A 12 1.85 -17.71 0.30
CA ASP A 12 2.51 -18.74 -0.50
C ASP A 12 3.88 -18.22 -0.98
N VAL A 13 4.86 -18.31 -0.08
CA VAL A 13 6.21 -17.78 -0.29
C VAL A 13 6.91 -18.44 -1.49
N ALA A 14 6.69 -19.74 -1.72
CA ALA A 14 7.37 -20.48 -2.78
C ALA A 14 6.89 -20.05 -4.17
N SER A 15 5.58 -19.96 -4.37
CA SER A 15 5.00 -19.47 -5.64
C SER A 15 5.35 -18.00 -5.88
N LEU A 16 5.41 -17.20 -4.81
CA LEU A 16 5.72 -15.78 -4.90
C LEU A 16 7.19 -15.54 -5.28
N GLU A 17 8.14 -16.23 -4.65
CA GLU A 17 9.57 -16.12 -4.99
C GLU A 17 9.82 -16.61 -6.42
N THR A 18 9.18 -17.70 -6.85
CA THR A 18 9.29 -18.21 -8.24
C THR A 18 8.81 -17.17 -9.26
N HIS A 19 7.72 -16.47 -8.96
CA HIS A 19 7.21 -15.42 -9.83
C HIS A 19 8.15 -14.20 -9.85
N ILE A 20 8.64 -13.77 -8.69
CA ILE A 20 9.60 -12.68 -8.55
C ILE A 20 10.91 -12.99 -9.30
N ASP A 21 11.44 -14.20 -9.15
CA ASP A 21 12.67 -14.64 -9.81
C ASP A 21 12.55 -14.59 -11.33
N LYS A 22 11.39 -14.97 -11.86
CA LYS A 22 11.10 -14.90 -13.29
C LYS A 22 11.14 -13.46 -13.81
N VAL A 23 10.71 -12.48 -13.02
CA VAL A 23 10.65 -11.07 -13.43
C VAL A 23 11.97 -10.34 -13.16
N ARG A 24 12.59 -10.51 -11.99
CA ARG A 24 13.84 -9.81 -11.62
C ARG A 24 15.06 -10.35 -12.38
N GLY A 25 15.03 -11.61 -12.78
CA GLY A 25 16.18 -12.29 -13.39
C GLY A 25 17.40 -12.27 -12.47
N LYS A 26 18.50 -11.65 -12.92
CA LYS A 26 19.78 -11.58 -12.17
C LYS A 26 19.87 -10.40 -11.20
N ALA A 27 18.96 -9.43 -11.28
CA ALA A 27 19.00 -8.26 -10.40
C ALA A 27 18.48 -8.66 -9.01
N ARG A 28 19.36 -8.74 -8.00
CA ARG A 28 18.99 -9.17 -6.63
C ARG A 28 19.16 -8.08 -5.56
N SER A 29 20.13 -7.20 -5.72
CA SER A 29 20.57 -6.31 -4.63
C SER A 29 19.62 -5.16 -4.31
N TRP A 30 18.87 -4.66 -5.29
CA TRP A 30 17.99 -3.48 -5.14
C TRP A 30 16.54 -3.80 -5.46
N THR A 31 16.19 -5.08 -5.52
CA THR A 31 14.86 -5.61 -5.84
C THR A 31 14.16 -6.13 -4.59
N LEU A 32 12.83 -6.27 -4.63
CA LEU A 32 12.05 -6.80 -3.52
C LEU A 32 11.98 -8.34 -3.60
N SER A 33 12.32 -9.02 -2.51
CA SER A 33 12.19 -10.48 -2.33
C SER A 33 10.81 -10.88 -1.78
N ALA A 34 10.47 -12.17 -1.76
CA ALA A 34 9.23 -12.63 -1.15
C ALA A 34 9.09 -12.24 0.34
N PRO A 35 10.13 -12.35 1.18
CA PRO A 35 10.12 -11.80 2.54
C PRO A 35 9.81 -10.29 2.58
N ASP A 36 10.35 -9.50 1.66
CA ASP A 36 10.08 -8.06 1.61
C ASP A 36 8.62 -7.77 1.25
N VAL A 37 8.07 -8.51 0.28
CA VAL A 37 6.67 -8.40 -0.10
C VAL A 37 5.75 -8.75 1.07
N ARG A 38 6.10 -9.77 1.87
CA ARG A 38 5.39 -10.09 3.10
C ARG A 38 5.47 -8.98 4.13
N ARG A 39 6.67 -8.44 4.38
CA ARG A 39 6.86 -7.28 5.27
C ARG A 39 6.02 -6.09 4.84
N ILE A 40 5.95 -5.80 3.54
CA ILE A 40 5.12 -4.71 2.99
C ILE A 40 3.64 -4.96 3.23
N ALA A 41 3.17 -6.20 3.08
CA ALA A 41 1.79 -6.57 3.39
C ALA A 41 1.46 -6.38 4.88
N ASP A 42 2.37 -6.77 5.78
CA ASP A 42 2.20 -6.59 7.23
C ASP A 42 2.19 -5.10 7.60
N LEU A 43 3.10 -4.30 7.04
CA LEU A 43 3.13 -2.85 7.21
C LEU A 43 1.85 -2.18 6.67
N ALA A 44 1.32 -2.67 5.55
CA ALA A 44 0.07 -2.16 5.00
C ALA A 44 -1.11 -2.46 5.92
N GLU A 45 -1.16 -3.65 6.51
CA GLU A 45 -2.20 -4.03 7.47
C GLU A 45 -2.13 -3.15 8.74
N GLN A 46 -0.92 -2.91 9.27
CA GLN A 46 -0.71 -2.02 10.42
C GLN A 46 -1.17 -0.59 10.13
N ARG A 47 -0.84 -0.04 8.95
CA ARG A 47 -1.28 1.31 8.56
C ARG A 47 -2.80 1.40 8.38
N LEU A 48 -3.44 0.38 7.81
CA LEU A 48 -4.91 0.34 7.73
C LEU A 48 -5.56 0.31 9.12
N GLU A 49 -4.95 -0.42 10.06
CA GLU A 49 -5.40 -0.45 11.45
C GLU A 49 -5.24 0.92 12.15
N GLN A 50 -4.09 1.58 11.97
CA GLN A 50 -3.85 2.92 12.49
C GLN A 50 -4.83 3.96 11.92
N MET A 51 -5.29 3.79 10.68
CA MET A 51 -6.34 4.60 10.08
C MET A 51 -7.76 4.20 10.51
N PHE A 52 -7.92 3.34 11.53
CA PHE A 52 -9.24 2.88 12.00
C PHE A 52 -10.10 2.20 10.93
N VAL A 53 -9.49 1.66 9.87
CA VAL A 53 -10.22 0.88 8.87
C VAL A 53 -10.54 -0.49 9.48
N ALA A 54 -11.82 -0.71 9.80
CA ALA A 54 -12.28 -2.00 10.32
C ALA A 54 -11.97 -3.14 9.33
N THR A 55 -11.60 -4.31 9.86
CA THR A 55 -11.13 -5.47 9.07
C THR A 55 -12.10 -5.86 7.95
N THR A 56 -13.40 -5.78 8.20
CA THR A 56 -14.48 -6.05 7.22
C THR A 56 -14.44 -5.13 6.01
N HIS A 57 -13.95 -3.90 6.20
CA HIS A 57 -13.86 -2.87 5.17
C HIS A 57 -12.48 -2.77 4.54
N ARG A 58 -11.47 -3.53 4.97
CA ARG A 58 -10.11 -3.50 4.36
C ARG A 58 -10.07 -4.07 2.94
N ARG A 59 -11.05 -4.89 2.55
CA ARG A 59 -11.13 -5.52 1.22
C ARG A 59 -11.11 -4.45 0.11
N GLY A 60 -10.20 -4.62 -0.83
CA GLY A 60 -10.06 -3.74 -1.98
C GLY A 60 -9.03 -2.63 -1.82
N ALA A 61 -8.44 -2.47 -0.63
CA ALA A 61 -7.27 -1.61 -0.45
C ALA A 61 -6.11 -2.09 -1.33
N CYS A 62 -5.36 -1.14 -1.89
CA CYS A 62 -4.19 -1.40 -2.70
C CYS A 62 -2.95 -0.83 -1.99
N VAL A 63 -1.83 -1.52 -2.08
CA VAL A 63 -0.54 -0.99 -1.68
C VAL A 63 0.42 -1.14 -2.84
N THR A 64 1.09 -0.04 -3.17
CA THR A 64 2.18 -0.01 -4.14
C THR A 64 3.46 0.29 -3.38
N ALA A 65 4.44 -0.58 -3.53
CA ALA A 65 5.74 -0.41 -2.91
C ALA A 65 6.83 -0.43 -3.97
N ARG A 66 7.76 0.53 -3.87
CA ARG A 66 8.92 0.65 -4.75
C ARG A 66 10.19 0.56 -3.92
N SER A 67 11.13 -0.28 -4.37
CA SER A 67 12.38 -0.49 -3.68
C SER A 67 13.22 0.78 -3.58
N ALA A 68 14.08 0.82 -2.57
CA ALA A 68 15.05 1.89 -2.40
C ALA A 68 16.19 1.77 -3.42
N GLY A 69 16.73 2.91 -3.81
CA GLY A 69 17.98 2.97 -4.58
C GLY A 69 19.22 2.88 -3.68
N PRO A 70 20.42 2.87 -4.28
CA PRO A 70 21.68 2.86 -3.54
C PRO A 70 21.76 4.05 -2.59
N ALA A 71 22.08 3.80 -1.31
CA ALA A 71 22.22 4.85 -0.31
C ALA A 71 23.47 5.74 -0.52
N SER A 72 24.41 5.30 -1.35
CA SER A 72 25.64 6.02 -1.63
C SER A 72 25.47 7.05 -2.75
N THR A 73 25.87 8.29 -2.46
CA THR A 73 25.95 9.40 -3.42
C THR A 73 27.04 9.20 -4.47
N ALA A 74 27.96 8.24 -4.28
CA ALA A 74 29.00 7.93 -5.26
C ALA A 74 28.45 7.25 -6.52
N TYR A 75 27.27 6.63 -6.42
CA TYR A 75 26.58 6.11 -7.60
C TYR A 75 25.97 7.28 -8.36
N LYS A 76 26.30 7.40 -9.66
CA LYS A 76 25.71 8.40 -10.57
C LYS A 76 24.62 7.84 -11.48
N TYR A 77 24.44 6.53 -11.49
CA TYR A 77 23.58 5.83 -12.45
C TYR A 77 22.39 5.16 -11.78
N SER A 78 21.30 5.01 -12.54
CA SER A 78 20.15 4.22 -12.11
C SER A 78 20.50 2.74 -12.03
N VAL A 79 19.97 2.07 -11.01
CA VAL A 79 20.03 0.62 -10.85
C VAL A 79 18.67 -0.01 -11.10
N ILE A 80 18.65 -1.30 -11.41
CA ILE A 80 17.43 -2.07 -11.52
C ILE A 80 16.90 -2.34 -10.11
N GLY A 81 15.73 -1.81 -9.81
CA GLY A 81 14.94 -2.19 -8.64
C GLY A 81 13.59 -2.75 -9.04
N ALA A 82 12.66 -2.73 -8.09
CA ALA A 82 11.36 -3.39 -8.25
C ALA A 82 10.23 -2.53 -7.71
N GLU A 83 9.09 -2.63 -8.39
CA GLU A 83 7.81 -2.11 -7.93
C GLU A 83 6.84 -3.30 -7.80
N VAL A 84 6.15 -3.34 -6.67
CA VAL A 84 5.16 -4.38 -6.38
C VAL A 84 3.83 -3.74 -6.04
N VAL A 85 2.75 -4.30 -6.59
CA VAL A 85 1.37 -3.91 -6.30
C VAL A 85 0.68 -5.06 -5.60
N LEU A 86 0.29 -4.85 -4.36
CA LEU A 86 -0.52 -5.80 -3.60
C LEU A 86 -1.94 -5.25 -3.44
N ARG A 87 -2.89 -6.16 -3.46
CA ARG A 87 -4.30 -5.84 -3.25
C ARG A 87 -4.89 -6.71 -2.15
N ARG A 88 -5.65 -6.08 -1.26
CA ARG A 88 -6.29 -6.77 -0.14
C ARG A 88 -7.52 -7.52 -0.62
N ALA A 89 -7.46 -8.85 -0.60
CA ALA A 89 -8.60 -9.73 -0.76
C ALA A 89 -9.38 -9.87 0.56
N LYS A 90 -10.34 -10.80 0.66
CA LYS A 90 -11.05 -11.07 1.93
C LYS A 90 -10.14 -11.82 2.91
N ASP A 91 -9.44 -12.81 2.38
CA ASP A 91 -8.59 -13.79 3.06
C ASP A 91 -7.18 -13.29 3.36
N GLY A 92 -6.63 -12.37 2.56
CA GLY A 92 -5.31 -11.80 2.81
C GLY A 92 -4.88 -10.80 1.74
N TRP A 93 -3.62 -10.40 1.79
CA TRP A 93 -2.99 -9.65 0.72
C TRP A 93 -2.61 -10.58 -0.43
N ARG A 94 -2.82 -10.10 -1.67
CA ARG A 94 -2.42 -10.80 -2.88
C ARG A 94 -1.59 -9.90 -3.77
N MET A 95 -0.48 -10.41 -4.25
CA MET A 95 0.34 -9.75 -5.26
C MET A 95 -0.39 -9.78 -6.60
N THR A 96 -0.67 -8.59 -7.11
CA THR A 96 -1.39 -8.41 -8.39
C THR A 96 -0.41 -8.12 -9.51
N ASP A 97 0.63 -7.34 -9.23
CA ASP A 97 1.65 -6.99 -10.20
C ASP A 97 3.04 -6.90 -9.55
N TYR A 98 4.06 -7.23 -10.33
CA TYR A 98 5.46 -7.10 -9.96
C TYR A 98 6.24 -6.71 -11.21
N SER A 99 6.90 -5.56 -11.19
CA SER A 99 7.64 -5.05 -12.33
C SER A 99 9.02 -4.54 -11.93
N CYS A 100 9.98 -4.66 -12.84
CA CYS A 100 11.31 -4.09 -12.68
C CYS A 100 11.28 -2.61 -13.07
N CYS A 101 11.83 -1.75 -12.23
CA CYS A 101 11.88 -0.31 -12.47
C CYS A 101 13.29 0.24 -12.21
N ASN A 102 13.65 1.33 -12.89
CA ASN A 102 14.93 2.00 -12.62
C ASN A 102 14.80 2.85 -11.35
N VAL A 103 15.70 2.66 -10.40
CA VAL A 103 15.78 3.45 -9.17
C VAL A 103 17.07 4.24 -9.13
N TYR A 104 16.98 5.49 -8.69
CA TYR A 104 18.12 6.38 -8.62
C TYR A 104 18.76 6.35 -7.23
N PRO A 105 20.06 6.67 -7.14
CA PRO A 105 20.76 6.85 -5.87
C PRO A 105 19.99 7.77 -4.91
N CYS A 106 20.08 7.48 -3.61
CA CYS A 106 19.42 8.20 -2.52
C CYS A 106 17.88 8.22 -2.60
N THR A 107 17.27 7.40 -3.46
CA THR A 107 15.81 7.24 -3.49
C THR A 107 15.38 6.35 -2.32
N ALA A 108 14.60 6.92 -1.39
CA ALA A 108 14.01 6.17 -0.29
C ALA A 108 12.95 5.17 -0.79
N GLU A 109 12.76 4.09 -0.03
CA GLU A 109 11.64 3.16 -0.24
C GLU A 109 10.32 3.94 -0.17
N ARG A 110 9.45 3.75 -1.16
CA ARG A 110 8.13 4.40 -1.20
C ARG A 110 7.05 3.35 -1.07
N ILE A 111 6.27 3.45 0.01
CA ILE A 111 5.09 2.60 0.24
C ILE A 111 3.85 3.50 0.23
N ARG A 112 3.06 3.40 -0.83
CA ARG A 112 1.79 4.11 -1.01
C ARG A 112 0.63 3.17 -0.73
N ILE A 113 -0.30 3.57 0.13
CA ILE A 113 -1.53 2.83 0.38
C ILE A 113 -2.68 3.64 -0.20
N GLU A 114 -3.49 2.97 -1.01
CA GLU A 114 -4.67 3.54 -1.65
C GLU A 114 -5.90 2.84 -1.10
N ILE A 115 -6.82 3.65 -0.57
CA ILE A 115 -8.13 3.22 -0.09
C ILE A 115 -9.21 3.89 -0.94
N THR A 116 -10.33 3.21 -1.09
CA THR A 116 -11.50 3.74 -1.78
C THR A 116 -12.23 4.78 -0.91
N PRO A 117 -12.98 5.74 -1.51
CA PRO A 117 -13.75 6.72 -0.74
C PRO A 117 -14.70 6.10 0.28
N ALA A 118 -15.38 5.02 -0.10
CA ALA A 118 -16.26 4.27 0.80
C ALA A 118 -15.52 3.68 2.02
N GLN A 119 -14.25 3.29 1.87
CA GLN A 119 -13.42 2.84 2.98
C GLN A 119 -13.00 4.02 3.88
N ALA A 120 -12.68 5.17 3.30
CA ALA A 120 -12.35 6.38 4.05
C ALA A 120 -13.53 6.85 4.92
N GLU A 121 -14.75 6.88 4.37
CA GLU A 121 -15.97 7.21 5.12
C GLU A 121 -16.17 6.28 6.32
N LYS A 122 -16.01 4.96 6.12
CA LYS A 122 -16.13 3.97 7.20
C LYS A 122 -15.02 4.08 8.23
N SER A 123 -13.81 4.45 7.80
CA SER A 123 -12.71 4.77 8.70
C SER A 123 -13.06 5.98 9.57
N PHE A 124 -13.57 7.08 8.99
CA PHE A 124 -13.99 8.25 9.76
C PHE A 124 -15.12 7.95 10.73
N ASP A 125 -16.12 7.17 10.34
CA ASP A 125 -17.20 6.74 11.23
C ASP A 125 -16.65 5.89 12.40
N THR A 126 -15.76 4.96 12.11
CA THR A 126 -15.10 4.12 13.14
C THR A 126 -14.24 4.97 14.08
N MET A 127 -13.47 5.90 13.52
CA MET A 127 -12.63 6.85 14.25
C MET A 127 -13.47 7.72 15.18
N ARG A 128 -14.57 8.31 14.69
CA ARG A 128 -15.47 9.16 15.47
C ARG A 128 -16.05 8.41 16.66
N ARG A 129 -16.51 7.18 16.45
CA ARG A 129 -17.05 6.32 17.52
C ARG A 129 -15.99 5.99 18.57
N ARG A 130 -14.78 5.64 18.14
CA ARG A 130 -13.71 5.21 19.04
C ARG A 130 -13.08 6.35 19.83
N LEU A 131 -12.87 7.50 19.18
CA LEU A 131 -12.28 8.70 19.81
C LEU A 131 -13.33 9.63 20.43
N ARG A 132 -14.63 9.28 20.37
CA ARG A 132 -15.76 10.09 20.85
C ARG A 132 -15.74 11.52 20.32
N VAL A 133 -15.33 11.69 19.06
CA VAL A 133 -15.25 12.99 18.41
C VAL A 133 -16.59 13.32 17.78
N THR A 134 -17.13 14.50 18.10
CA THR A 134 -18.36 15.04 17.51
C THR A 134 -18.00 16.22 16.63
N VAL A 135 -18.52 16.26 15.40
CA VAL A 135 -18.33 17.41 14.52
C VAL A 135 -19.34 18.47 14.89
N ARG A 136 -18.87 19.61 15.42
CA ARG A 136 -19.68 20.81 15.58
C ARG A 136 -19.54 21.62 14.30
N SER A 137 -20.47 21.46 13.37
CA SER A 137 -20.55 22.37 12.23
C SER A 137 -20.95 23.75 12.73
N LEU A 138 -20.09 24.74 12.52
CA LEU A 138 -20.53 26.13 12.50
C LEU A 138 -21.31 26.27 11.20
N VAL A 139 -22.64 26.38 11.31
CA VAL A 139 -23.45 26.79 10.16
C VAL A 139 -23.08 28.24 9.91
N ASP A 140 -22.60 28.55 8.70
CA ASP A 140 -22.31 29.91 8.20
C ASP A 140 -23.61 30.73 8.07
N SER A 141 -24.33 30.95 9.17
CA SER A 141 -25.46 31.87 9.22
C SER A 141 -25.06 33.34 9.35
N ASP A 142 -23.76 33.64 9.48
CA ASP A 142 -23.27 35.01 9.70
C ASP A 142 -22.89 35.76 8.41
N PHE A 143 -22.85 35.12 7.23
CA PHE A 143 -22.53 35.79 5.95
C PHE A 143 -23.74 36.24 5.14
N ALA A 144 -24.97 35.93 5.56
CA ALA A 144 -26.19 36.30 4.82
C ALA A 144 -26.85 37.62 5.29
N ALA A 145 -26.30 38.30 6.31
CA ALA A 145 -26.89 39.51 6.90
C ALA A 145 -26.25 40.83 6.44
N ALA A 146 -25.50 40.84 5.33
CA ALA A 146 -24.87 42.04 4.78
C ALA A 146 -25.10 42.16 3.26
N ALA A 147 -26.36 42.40 2.88
CA ALA A 147 -26.76 42.91 1.56
C ALA A 147 -28.01 43.77 1.74
#